data_AF-A0A852BP25-F1
#
_entry.id   AF-A0A852BP25-F1
#
_cell.length_a   1.000
_cell.length_b   1.000
_cell.length_c   1.000
_cell.angle_alpha   90.00
_cell.angle_beta   90.00
_cell.angle_gamma   90.00
#
_symmetry.space_group_name_H-M   'P 1'
#
loop_
_entity.id
_entity.type
_entity.pdbx_description
1 polymer ?
#
loop_
_entity_poly.entity_id
_entity_poly.type
_entity_poly.pdbx_seq_one_letter_code
_entity_poly.pdbx_strand_id
1 'polypeptide(L)' 'TVTHSDPFQVPTWVSEGPSEADAICVGCQNHSVGERCQGCQPGFFLLDGHCTR' A
#
# COMPACT_ATOMS: atom_id res chain seq x y z
N THR A 1 -21.52 -1.34 2.87
CA THR A 1 -20.65 -2.01 1.89
C THR A 1 -20.83 -1.28 0.57
N VAL A 2 -19.83 -0.52 0.13
CA VAL A 2 -19.89 0.15 -1.19
C VAL A 2 -19.67 -0.93 -2.24
N THR A 3 -20.73 -1.39 -2.89
CA THR A 3 -20.62 -2.26 -4.06
C THR A 3 -20.28 -1.39 -5.26
N HIS A 4 -18.99 -1.34 -5.57
CA HIS A 4 -18.40 -0.56 -6.65
C HIS A 4 -18.68 -1.25 -8.00
N SER A 5 -19.94 -1.27 -8.42
CA SER A 5 -20.41 -2.04 -9.59
C SER A 5 -21.16 -1.22 -10.63
N ASP A 6 -21.29 0.10 -10.44
CA ASP A 6 -21.81 1.01 -11.47
C ASP A 6 -20.67 1.57 -12.35
N PRO A 7 -20.49 1.07 -13.59
CA PRO A 7 -19.42 1.52 -14.47
C PRO A 7 -19.49 3.00 -14.85
N PHE A 8 -20.64 3.67 -14.71
CA PHE A 8 -20.78 5.10 -15.04
C PHE A 8 -20.13 6.03 -14.02
N GLN A 9 -19.85 5.55 -12.81
CA GLN A 9 -19.24 6.32 -11.74
C GLN A 9 -17.71 6.12 -11.63
N VAL A 10 -17.13 5.24 -12.45
CA VAL A 10 -15.67 5.00 -12.53
C VAL A 10 -14.86 6.29 -12.69
N PRO A 11 -15.24 7.27 -13.53
CA PRO A 11 -14.46 8.51 -13.68
C PRO A 11 -14.34 9.33 -12.40
N THR A 12 -15.37 9.31 -11.54
CA THR A 12 -15.37 10.01 -10.25
C THR A 12 -14.50 9.32 -9.20
N TRP A 13 -14.49 7.99 -9.18
CA TRP A 13 -13.74 7.20 -8.18
C TRP A 13 -12.24 7.18 -8.44
N VAL A 14 -11.85 7.18 -9.72
CA VAL A 14 -10.45 7.20 -10.14
C VAL A 14 -9.71 8.41 -9.56
N SER A 15 -10.37 9.57 -9.41
CA SER A 15 -9.77 10.76 -8.81
C SER A 15 -9.69 10.73 -7.28
N GLU A 16 -10.55 9.95 -6.61
CA GLU A 16 -10.56 9.88 -5.14
C GLU A 16 -9.49 8.91 -4.62
N GLY A 17 -9.19 7.85 -5.38
CA GLY A 17 -8.25 6.82 -4.95
C GLY A 17 -8.75 6.00 -3.74
N PRO A 18 -7.99 4.99 -3.28
CA PRO A 18 -8.34 4.25 -2.08
C PRO A 18 -8.14 5.12 -0.82
N SER A 19 -8.91 4.82 0.23
CA SER A 19 -8.67 5.41 1.55
C SER A 19 -7.28 5.03 2.07
N GLU A 20 -6.69 5.79 2.99
CA GLU A 20 -5.38 5.42 3.58
C GLU A 20 -5.39 4.02 4.22
N ALA A 21 -6.54 3.63 4.80
CA ALA A 21 -6.72 2.32 5.42
C ALA A 21 -6.75 1.18 4.38
N ASP A 22 -7.21 1.45 3.16
CA ASP A 22 -7.35 0.48 2.07
C ASP A 22 -6.23 0.62 1.01
N ALA A 23 -5.34 1.60 1.15
CA ALA A 23 -4.28 1.86 0.21
C ALA A 23 -3.21 0.76 0.29
N ILE A 24 -2.87 0.21 -0.87
CA ILE A 24 -1.80 -0.79 -1.01
C ILE A 24 -0.62 -0.12 -1.71
N CYS A 25 0.54 -0.18 -1.08
CA CYS A 25 1.79 0.25 -1.66
C CYS A 25 2.29 -0.79 -2.67
N VAL A 26 2.48 -0.35 -3.91
CA VAL A 26 3.14 -1.15 -4.97
C VAL A 26 4.59 -0.70 -5.10
N GLY A 27 5.53 -1.65 -5.06
CA GLY A 27 6.96 -1.36 -5.21
C GLY A 27 7.63 -0.82 -3.95
N CYS A 28 7.49 -1.53 -2.82
CA CYS A 28 8.15 -1.19 -1.56
C CYS A 28 9.68 -1.01 -1.71
N GLN A 29 10.19 0.11 -1.21
CA GLN A 29 11.61 0.49 -1.27
C GLN A 29 12.33 0.16 0.05
N ASN A 30 13.64 0.41 0.12
CA ASN A 30 14.42 0.27 1.36
C ASN A 30 14.29 -1.12 2.01
N HIS A 31 14.33 -2.19 1.21
CA HIS A 31 14.19 -3.57 1.67
C HIS A 31 12.94 -3.86 2.52
N SER A 32 11.88 -3.06 2.34
CA SER A 32 10.60 -3.28 3.02
C SER A 32 9.66 -4.19 2.22
N VAL A 33 8.65 -4.73 2.89
CA VAL A 33 7.61 -5.62 2.36
C VAL A 33 6.27 -5.42 3.06
N GLY A 34 5.21 -5.95 2.46
CA GLY A 34 3.84 -5.90 2.99
C GLY A 34 2.97 -4.87 2.29
N GLU A 35 1.66 -4.94 2.54
CA GLU A 35 0.66 -4.08 1.88
C GLU A 35 0.93 -2.59 2.06
N ARG A 36 1.56 -2.20 3.16
CA ARG A 36 1.91 -0.81 3.48
C ARG A 36 3.42 -0.64 3.70
N CYS A 37 4.23 -1.55 3.13
CA CYS A 37 5.69 -1.56 3.30
C CYS A 37 6.17 -1.53 4.76
N GLN A 38 5.38 -2.11 5.67
CA GLN A 38 5.60 -2.04 7.12
C GLN A 38 6.55 -3.11 7.67
N GLY A 39 6.82 -4.15 6.89
CA GLY A 39 7.73 -5.24 7.25
C GLY A 39 9.08 -5.09 6.55
N CYS A 40 10.08 -5.84 7.02
CA CYS A 40 11.37 -5.96 6.34
C CYS A 40 11.44 -7.28 5.56
N GLN A 41 12.14 -7.26 4.42
CA GLN A 41 12.46 -8.46 3.66
C GLN A 41 13.16 -9.49 4.56
N PRO A 42 12.96 -10.80 4.32
CA PRO A 42 13.68 -11.84 5.06
C PRO A 42 15.20 -11.58 5.04
N GLY A 43 15.81 -11.59 6.23
CA GLY A 43 17.24 -11.27 6.40
C GLY A 43 17.55 -9.79 6.64
N PHE A 44 16.54 -8.92 6.69
CA PHE A 44 16.66 -7.53 7.14
C PHE A 44 15.84 -7.30 8.40
N PHE A 45 16.27 -6.38 9.26
CA PHE A 45 15.60 -5.96 10.48
C PHE A 45 15.46 -4.44 10.54
N LEU A 46 14.45 -3.97 11.26
CA LEU A 46 14.17 -2.54 11.40
C LEU A 46 15.18 -1.91 12.37
N LEU A 47 15.95 -0.94 11.90
CA LEU A 47 16.86 -0.11 12.70
C LEU A 47 16.70 1.35 12.27
N ASP A 48 16.42 2.24 13.21
CA ASP A 48 16.22 3.69 12.96
C ASP A 48 15.22 4.00 11.83
N GLY A 49 14.17 3.18 11.69
CA GLY A 49 13.15 3.36 10.65
C GLY A 49 13.52 2.81 9.28
N HIS A 50 14.65 2.13 9.15
CA HIS A 50 15.11 1.51 7.90
C HIS A 50 15.33 0.01 8.05
N CYS A 51 15.07 -0.77 6.99
CA CYS A 51 15.40 -2.19 6.99
C CYS A 51 16.88 -2.37 6.64
N THR A 52 17.65 -2.89 7.60
CA THR A 52 19.11 -3.09 7.51
C THR A 52 19.46 -4.56 7.75
N ARG A 53 20.61 -5.01 7.24
CA ARG A 53 21.09 -6.39 7.35
C ARG A 53 22.27 -6.51 8.32
#